data_AF-A0A1H1UQS1-F1
#
_entry.id   AF-A0A1H1UQS1-F1
#
_cell.length_a   1.000
_cell.length_b   1.000
_cell.length_c   1.000
_cell.angle_alpha   90.00
_cell.angle_beta   90.00
_cell.angle_gamma   90.00
#
_symmetry.space_group_name_H-M   'P 1'
#
loop_
_entity.id
_entity.type
_entity.pdbx_description
1 polymer ?
#
loop_
_entity_poly.entity_id
_entity_poly.type
_entity_poly.pdbx_seq_one_letter_code
_entity_poly.pdbx_strand_id
1 'polypeptide(L)'
;MFKGMIKYGLMPALAVSVLGAVGPSIAEAATSVKVQAVNGSTAASSNQLYPQFKVINNGTTSLNLADLKLRYYFTADGVQAQTFSSDWAAKGSTAIATSNVTGKFVAFSPVSNGADTYLEVGFSSSAGSLAPGQTVDVQTRVNKSDWSNYTQSNDYSFNASATSLVDWSKVTAYVSGTLSWGTAPSSGGTSTPTPTPTPPAPTPTPPTSTPAPTPTPATGALNDRYYPAGTSADSMKAMAKNMTKSQVKGLLISQVDEHWSVIQSKFGFKQKVHAYAFFIGQATRESTLDASLETGVDSAHSYGPLQTAETAFANANPNYMKENVPELFQYDFTPQNFYDPGISTHLGIRKMIHFSNLARASYTGKDVLRYSLIGFNTGWISGSPEEWVKQYSDEIAALAGWYLNNGHLYDNVWTWTNDPKVDRSNPWSWY
;
A
#
# COMPACT_ATOMS: atom_id res chain seq x y z
N MET A 1 -0.30 81.19 -16.42
CA MET A 1 -1.73 80.87 -16.21
C MET A 1 -2.34 80.54 -17.57
N PHE A 2 -3.22 79.52 -17.62
CA PHE A 2 -3.91 78.92 -18.80
C PHE A 2 -3.04 78.00 -19.69
N LYS A 3 -3.21 76.66 -19.65
CA LYS A 3 -4.28 75.78 -20.17
C LYS A 3 -4.25 75.61 -21.70
N GLY A 4 -4.18 74.35 -22.15
CA GLY A 4 -4.92 73.92 -23.35
C GLY A 4 -4.24 72.94 -24.30
N MET A 5 -4.48 71.65 -24.06
CA MET A 5 -4.75 70.56 -25.02
C MET A 5 -4.33 70.72 -26.50
N ILE A 6 -3.58 69.72 -27.00
CA ILE A 6 -3.69 69.27 -28.39
C ILE A 6 -3.85 67.75 -28.41
N LYS A 7 -4.98 67.28 -28.96
CA LYS A 7 -5.24 65.90 -29.37
C LYS A 7 -4.57 65.64 -30.72
N TYR A 8 -3.90 64.50 -30.88
CA TYR A 8 -3.69 63.88 -32.19
C TYR A 8 -4.15 62.43 -32.14
N GLY A 9 -4.99 62.07 -33.12
CA GLY A 9 -5.69 60.81 -33.22
C GLY A 9 -4.79 59.64 -33.63
N LEU A 10 -5.10 58.47 -33.09
CA LEU A 10 -4.58 57.19 -33.58
C LEU A 10 -5.55 56.60 -34.61
N MET A 11 -4.98 56.11 -35.72
CA MET A 11 -5.64 55.30 -36.74
C MET A 11 -5.97 53.88 -36.23
N PRO A 12 -6.95 53.17 -36.84
CA PRO A 12 -7.36 51.84 -36.37
C PRO A 12 -6.33 50.78 -36.81
N ALA A 13 -5.77 50.05 -35.84
CA ALA A 13 -4.97 48.86 -36.12
C ALA A 13 -5.90 47.65 -36.33
N LEU A 14 -5.74 46.99 -37.48
CA LEU A 14 -6.38 45.71 -37.82
C LEU A 14 -6.13 44.67 -36.72
N ALA A 15 -7.20 44.06 -36.22
CA ALA A 15 -7.12 42.86 -35.43
C ALA A 15 -6.75 41.68 -36.35
N VAL A 16 -5.51 41.20 -36.24
CA VAL A 16 -5.11 39.88 -36.76
C VAL A 16 -5.36 38.88 -35.63
N SER A 17 -6.42 38.09 -35.76
CA SER A 17 -6.66 36.94 -34.88
C SER A 17 -5.66 35.84 -35.24
N VAL A 18 -4.52 35.81 -34.54
CA VAL A 18 -3.66 34.63 -34.53
C VAL A 18 -4.35 33.60 -33.63
N LEU A 19 -4.98 32.60 -34.24
CA LEU A 19 -5.34 31.36 -33.57
C LEU A 19 -4.04 30.64 -33.20
N GLY A 20 -3.46 31.01 -32.06
CA GLY A 20 -2.37 30.28 -31.44
C GLY A 20 -2.92 28.96 -30.93
N ALA A 21 -2.49 27.86 -31.55
CA ALA A 21 -2.73 26.52 -31.03
C ALA A 21 -2.15 26.42 -29.61
N VAL A 22 -3.03 26.42 -28.61
CA VAL A 22 -2.68 26.00 -27.26
C VAL A 22 -2.48 24.48 -27.29
N GLY A 23 -1.23 24.05 -27.39
CA GLY A 23 -0.85 22.75 -26.87
C GLY A 23 -1.23 22.66 -25.39
N PRO A 24 -1.36 21.46 -24.81
CA PRO A 24 -1.63 21.34 -23.39
C PRO A 24 -0.49 22.01 -22.60
N SER A 25 -0.76 23.22 -22.12
CA SER A 25 0.00 23.83 -21.03
C SER A 25 -0.22 22.92 -19.84
N ILE A 26 0.85 22.26 -19.41
CA ILE A 26 0.90 21.60 -18.12
C ILE A 26 0.74 22.74 -17.12
N ALA A 27 -0.43 22.88 -16.51
CA ALA A 27 -0.63 23.84 -15.44
C ALA A 27 0.41 23.54 -14.36
N GLU A 28 1.34 24.46 -14.12
CA GLU A 28 2.29 24.34 -13.00
C GLU A 28 1.49 24.25 -11.70
N ALA A 29 1.75 23.21 -10.90
CA ALA A 29 1.06 23.02 -9.64
C ALA A 29 1.38 24.19 -8.69
N ALA A 30 0.35 24.77 -8.07
CA ALA A 30 0.48 25.91 -7.16
C ALA A 30 1.47 25.63 -6.00
N THR A 31 1.51 24.38 -5.53
CA THR A 31 2.47 23.88 -4.53
C THR A 31 3.15 22.64 -5.07
N SER A 32 4.45 22.74 -5.32
CA SER A 32 5.29 21.63 -5.77
C SER A 32 6.66 21.75 -5.11
N VAL A 33 7.29 20.61 -4.83
CA VAL A 33 8.68 20.55 -4.36
C VAL A 33 9.52 19.56 -5.18
N LYS A 34 10.84 19.76 -5.13
CA LYS A 34 11.84 18.80 -5.57
C LYS A 34 12.79 18.45 -4.43
N VAL A 35 13.17 17.17 -4.29
CA VAL A 35 14.11 16.71 -3.28
C VAL A 35 15.41 16.23 -3.91
N GLN A 36 16.51 16.76 -3.39
CA GLN A 36 17.84 16.20 -3.56
C GLN A 36 18.28 15.51 -2.27
N ALA A 37 19.02 14.41 -2.38
CA ALA A 37 19.51 13.67 -1.23
C ALA A 37 20.93 13.14 -1.43
N VAL A 38 21.63 12.91 -0.32
CA VAL A 38 22.92 12.21 -0.23
C VAL A 38 23.03 11.54 1.13
N ASN A 39 23.83 10.49 1.25
CA ASN A 39 24.15 9.85 2.52
C ASN A 39 25.52 10.34 3.02
N GLY A 40 25.61 10.79 4.28
CA GLY A 40 26.86 11.18 4.92
C GLY A 40 27.86 10.02 5.10
N SER A 41 27.38 8.78 5.00
CA SER A 41 28.20 7.56 4.90
C SER A 41 27.59 6.62 3.86
N THR A 42 28.39 6.16 2.91
CA THR A 42 28.01 5.17 1.88
C THR A 42 28.48 3.75 2.21
N ALA A 43 28.96 3.50 3.44
CA ALA A 43 29.33 2.16 3.89
C ALA A 43 28.10 1.25 3.96
N ALA A 44 28.21 0.03 3.40
CA ALA A 44 27.09 -0.91 3.38
C ALA A 44 26.62 -1.35 4.77
N SER A 45 27.50 -1.30 5.78
CA SER A 45 27.15 -1.53 7.19
C SER A 45 27.59 -0.34 8.04
N SER A 46 26.70 0.13 8.90
CA SER A 46 26.93 1.30 9.75
C SER A 46 26.00 1.28 10.97
N ASN A 47 26.47 1.71 12.14
CA ASN A 47 25.61 1.92 13.31
C ASN A 47 24.79 3.22 13.24
N GLN A 48 24.96 3.99 12.17
CA GLN A 48 24.25 5.22 11.91
C GLN A 48 23.76 5.28 10.47
N LEU A 49 22.50 5.65 10.27
CA LEU A 49 22.02 6.15 8.98
C LEU A 49 22.19 7.67 8.98
N TYR A 50 22.76 8.22 7.91
CA TYR A 50 23.01 9.66 7.79
C TYR A 50 22.42 10.24 6.49
N PRO A 51 21.09 10.21 6.27
CA PRO A 51 20.51 10.84 5.10
C PRO A 51 20.47 12.38 5.26
N GLN A 52 20.86 13.07 4.20
CA GLN A 52 20.83 14.53 4.08
C GLN A 52 19.92 14.92 2.91
N PHE A 53 19.15 15.98 3.08
CA PHE A 53 18.13 16.41 2.14
C PHE A 53 18.30 17.89 1.80
N LYS A 54 18.07 18.25 0.54
CA LYS A 54 17.77 19.61 0.10
C LYS A 54 16.43 19.60 -0.62
N VAL A 55 15.47 20.35 -0.11
CA VAL A 55 14.15 20.52 -0.72
C VAL A 55 14.09 21.88 -1.39
N ILE A 56 13.65 21.92 -2.64
CA ILE A 56 13.45 23.15 -3.42
C ILE A 56 11.96 23.34 -3.58
N ASN A 57 11.43 24.52 -3.23
CA ASN A 57 10.07 24.89 -3.63
C ASN A 57 10.10 25.27 -5.11
N ASN A 58 9.59 24.40 -5.97
CA ASN A 58 9.50 24.63 -7.42
C ASN A 58 8.05 24.93 -7.86
N GLY A 59 7.14 25.17 -6.92
CA GLY A 59 5.82 25.71 -7.20
C GLY A 59 5.83 27.24 -7.33
N THR A 60 4.64 27.81 -7.53
CA THR A 60 4.45 29.26 -7.73
C THR A 60 4.02 30.00 -6.46
N THR A 61 3.76 29.29 -5.37
CA THR A 61 3.33 29.85 -4.08
C THR A 61 4.30 29.55 -2.93
N SER A 62 4.23 30.32 -1.85
CA SER A 62 5.02 30.08 -0.64
C SER A 62 4.55 28.80 0.07
N LEU A 63 5.49 27.92 0.39
CA LEU A 63 5.23 26.67 1.11
C LEU A 63 5.47 26.87 2.61
N ASN A 64 4.48 26.64 3.46
CA ASN A 64 4.72 26.56 4.90
C ASN A 64 5.46 25.25 5.23
N LEU A 65 6.61 25.32 5.92
CA LEU A 65 7.42 24.13 6.21
C LEU A 65 6.72 23.15 7.16
N ALA A 66 5.77 23.61 7.97
CA ALA A 66 4.97 22.72 8.82
C ALA A 66 4.17 21.68 8.00
N ASP A 67 3.81 22.03 6.77
CA ASP A 67 3.04 21.19 5.85
C ASP A 67 3.93 20.22 5.06
N LEU A 68 5.26 20.41 5.11
CA LEU A 68 6.22 19.57 4.42
C LEU A 68 6.60 18.35 5.28
N LYS A 69 6.53 17.16 4.67
CA LYS A 69 7.06 15.91 5.23
C LYS A 69 7.95 15.21 4.20
N LEU A 70 9.11 14.74 4.61
CA LEU A 70 10.00 13.89 3.82
C LEU A 70 9.96 12.47 4.37
N ARG A 71 10.01 11.45 3.51
CA ARG A 71 10.15 10.05 3.95
C ARG A 71 11.36 9.38 3.32
N TYR A 72 12.22 8.86 4.18
CA TYR A 72 13.36 8.01 3.84
C TYR A 72 13.04 6.58 4.27
N TYR A 73 13.02 5.65 3.32
CA TYR A 73 12.58 4.27 3.45
C TYR A 73 13.77 3.33 3.58
N PHE A 74 13.74 2.48 4.59
CA PHE A 74 14.85 1.61 4.98
C PHE A 74 14.34 0.37 5.72
N THR A 75 15.21 -0.59 5.94
CA THR A 75 14.96 -1.76 6.79
C THR A 75 15.54 -1.52 8.19
N ALA A 76 14.75 -1.76 9.22
CA ALA A 76 15.18 -1.50 10.60
C ALA A 76 16.28 -2.47 11.06
N ASP A 77 16.44 -3.61 10.38
CA ASP A 77 17.43 -4.64 10.69
C ASP A 77 17.42 -5.07 12.17
N GLY A 78 16.23 -5.13 12.77
CA GLY A 78 16.07 -5.42 14.19
C GLY A 78 14.79 -4.81 14.78
N VAL A 79 14.60 -5.02 16.08
CA VAL A 79 13.44 -4.55 16.85
C VAL A 79 13.79 -3.43 17.83
N GLN A 80 15.05 -3.00 17.84
CA GLN A 80 15.54 -1.98 18.74
C GLN A 80 14.88 -0.63 18.46
N ALA A 81 14.61 0.11 19.53
CA ALA A 81 14.14 1.48 19.43
C ALA A 81 15.17 2.33 18.68
N GLN A 82 14.69 3.22 17.83
CA GLN A 82 15.53 4.10 17.02
C GLN A 82 15.48 5.52 17.56
N THR A 83 16.60 6.22 17.50
CA THR A 83 16.74 7.62 17.91
C THR A 83 17.01 8.48 16.68
N PHE A 84 16.29 9.60 16.57
CA PHE A 84 16.48 10.60 15.53
C PHE A 84 17.25 11.80 16.07
N SER A 85 18.14 12.37 15.27
CA SER A 85 18.82 13.65 15.50
C SER A 85 18.80 14.50 14.24
N SER A 86 18.57 15.80 14.39
CA SER A 86 18.84 16.78 13.34
C SER A 86 20.18 17.46 13.68
N ASP A 87 21.20 17.18 12.89
CA ASP A 87 22.55 17.73 13.12
C ASP A 87 22.64 19.18 12.62
N TRP A 88 21.92 19.50 11.53
CA TRP A 88 21.85 20.87 10.99
C TRP A 88 20.62 21.06 10.09
N ALA A 89 20.09 22.28 10.05
CA ALA A 89 19.07 22.67 9.08
C ALA A 89 19.13 24.17 8.75
N ALA A 90 18.84 24.54 7.51
CA ALA A 90 18.74 25.93 7.09
C ALA A 90 17.80 26.11 5.90
N LYS A 91 17.17 27.28 5.84
CA LYS A 91 16.45 27.76 4.66
C LYS A 91 17.32 28.79 3.96
N GLY A 92 17.86 28.45 2.79
CA GLY A 92 18.93 29.21 2.16
C GLY A 92 20.07 29.47 3.14
N SER A 93 20.40 30.74 3.37
CA SER A 93 21.46 31.14 4.32
C SER A 93 20.97 31.32 5.77
N THR A 94 19.70 31.06 6.07
CA THR A 94 19.11 31.27 7.40
C THR A 94 19.01 29.94 8.14
N ALA A 95 19.70 29.81 9.27
CA ALA A 95 19.62 28.61 10.10
C ALA A 95 18.20 28.38 10.64
N ILE A 96 17.77 27.12 10.64
CA ILE A 96 16.58 26.65 11.35
C ILE A 96 17.09 25.96 12.62
N ALA A 97 16.54 26.32 13.78
CA ALA A 97 16.87 25.62 15.02
C ALA A 97 16.56 24.12 14.84
N THR A 98 17.52 23.25 15.17
CA THR A 98 17.37 21.79 14.96
C THR A 98 16.22 21.19 15.77
N SER A 99 15.81 21.84 16.87
CA SER A 99 14.60 21.51 17.64
C SER A 99 13.28 21.74 16.87
N ASN A 100 13.31 22.52 15.79
CA ASN A 100 12.17 22.70 14.88
C ASN A 100 12.13 21.66 13.77
N VAL A 101 13.12 20.76 13.70
CA VAL A 101 13.11 19.60 12.78
C VAL A 101 12.69 18.37 13.58
N THR A 102 11.64 17.70 13.13
CA THR A 102 11.08 16.52 13.78
C THR A 102 11.39 15.27 12.99
N GLY A 103 11.68 14.16 13.66
CA GLY A 103 11.78 12.84 13.04
C GLY A 103 10.82 11.87 13.71
N LYS A 104 10.11 11.08 12.91
CA LYS A 104 9.23 9.99 13.38
C LYS A 104 9.52 8.73 12.61
N PHE A 105 9.71 7.62 13.32
CA PHE A 105 9.80 6.30 12.71
C PHE A 105 8.40 5.71 12.56
N VAL A 106 8.07 5.25 11.36
CA VAL A 106 6.77 4.64 11.05
C VAL A 106 7.00 3.33 10.33
N ALA A 107 6.32 2.28 10.77
CA ALA A 107 6.31 1.01 10.05
C ALA A 107 5.77 1.24 8.63
N PHE A 108 6.51 0.75 7.63
CA PHE A 108 6.13 0.82 6.24
C PHE A 108 5.34 -0.44 5.86
N SER A 109 4.09 -0.25 5.47
CA SER A 109 3.18 -1.34 5.11
C SER A 109 2.51 -1.05 3.75
N PRO A 110 2.47 -2.02 2.82
CA PRO A 110 3.13 -3.32 2.92
C PRO A 110 4.66 -3.19 2.95
N VAL A 111 5.33 -4.09 3.67
CA VAL A 111 6.81 -4.17 3.66
C VAL A 111 7.24 -4.44 2.23
N SER A 112 8.15 -3.62 1.71
CA SER A 112 8.68 -3.75 0.36
C SER A 112 10.11 -4.29 0.38
N ASN A 113 10.62 -4.74 -0.76
CA ASN A 113 12.03 -5.09 -0.86
C ASN A 113 12.89 -3.84 -0.60
N GLY A 114 13.50 -3.80 0.58
CA GLY A 114 14.33 -2.72 1.08
C GLY A 114 13.62 -1.63 1.89
N ALA A 115 12.37 -1.84 2.30
CA ALA A 115 11.79 -0.99 3.34
C ALA A 115 10.73 -1.71 4.18
N ASP A 116 10.96 -1.76 5.49
CA ASP A 116 9.97 -2.11 6.52
C ASP A 116 9.62 -0.91 7.42
N THR A 117 10.38 0.18 7.30
CA THR A 117 10.29 1.39 8.10
C THR A 117 10.54 2.60 7.22
N TYR A 118 9.93 3.73 7.54
CA TYR A 118 10.42 5.01 7.06
C TYR A 118 10.65 6.00 8.21
N LEU A 119 11.68 6.82 8.03
CA LEU A 119 11.88 8.04 8.80
C LEU A 119 11.07 9.15 8.12
N GLU A 120 10.06 9.65 8.81
CA GLU A 120 9.34 10.86 8.43
C GLU A 120 10.00 12.08 9.06
N VAL A 121 10.66 12.90 8.24
CA VAL A 121 11.21 14.19 8.65
C VAL A 121 10.18 15.28 8.39
N GLY A 122 9.97 16.16 9.36
CA GLY A 122 9.06 17.29 9.26
C GLY A 122 9.58 18.50 10.00
N PHE A 123 8.78 19.57 10.00
CA PHE A 123 9.11 20.82 10.68
C PHE A 123 7.99 21.29 11.59
N SER A 124 8.34 21.99 12.67
CA SER A 124 7.39 22.74 13.49
C SER A 124 6.93 24.01 12.77
N SER A 125 5.83 24.63 13.24
CA SER A 125 5.35 25.91 12.72
C SER A 125 6.38 27.03 12.79
N SER A 126 7.33 26.95 13.73
CA SER A 126 8.39 27.93 13.93
C SER A 126 9.51 27.86 12.88
N ALA A 127 9.51 26.86 11.99
CA ALA A 127 10.44 26.80 10.86
C ALA A 127 10.11 27.83 9.76
N GLY A 128 8.87 28.35 9.76
CA GLY A 128 8.41 29.36 8.81
C GLY A 128 8.13 28.79 7.41
N SER A 129 8.20 29.63 6.38
CA SER A 129 7.84 29.26 5.00
C SER A 129 9.01 29.34 4.02
N LEU A 130 8.90 28.61 2.92
CA LEU A 130 9.83 28.55 1.81
C LEU A 130 9.22 29.23 0.58
N ALA A 131 9.75 30.38 0.17
CA ALA A 131 9.24 31.08 -1.01
C ALA A 131 9.53 30.29 -2.31
N PRO A 132 8.81 30.55 -3.42
CA PRO A 132 9.13 29.98 -4.72
C PRO A 132 10.63 30.13 -5.07
N GLY A 133 11.25 29.03 -5.52
CA GLY A 133 12.67 28.96 -5.86
C GLY A 133 13.64 28.85 -4.67
N GLN A 134 13.18 29.00 -3.42
CA GLN A 134 14.05 28.82 -2.25
C GLN A 134 14.25 27.35 -1.89
N THR A 135 15.32 27.09 -1.12
CA THR A 135 15.64 25.75 -0.61
C THR A 135 15.62 25.67 0.91
N VAL A 136 15.30 24.49 1.43
CA VAL A 136 15.59 24.09 2.80
C VAL A 136 16.51 22.87 2.77
N ASP A 137 17.59 22.93 3.53
CA ASP A 137 18.58 21.88 3.70
C ASP A 137 18.43 21.28 5.11
N VAL A 138 18.53 19.96 5.23
CA VAL A 138 18.40 19.22 6.49
C VAL A 138 19.41 18.08 6.51
N GLN A 139 20.21 18.02 7.58
CA GLN A 139 21.12 16.93 7.87
C GLN A 139 20.59 16.14 9.07
N THR A 140 20.39 14.84 8.88
CA THR A 140 19.76 13.98 9.89
C THR A 140 20.62 12.78 10.22
N ARG A 141 20.50 12.26 11.43
CA ARG A 141 21.18 11.05 11.87
C ARG A 141 20.24 10.15 12.66
N VAL A 142 20.35 8.85 12.40
CA VAL A 142 19.56 7.81 13.06
C VAL A 142 20.48 6.74 13.61
N ASN A 143 20.25 6.29 14.85
CA ASN A 143 20.92 5.13 15.43
C ASN A 143 19.93 4.26 16.22
N LYS A 144 20.24 2.98 16.38
CA LYS A 144 19.53 2.08 17.30
C LYS A 144 19.93 2.41 18.75
N SER A 145 19.06 2.09 19.71
CA SER A 145 19.31 2.31 21.13
C SER A 145 20.52 1.54 21.66
N ASP A 146 20.86 0.41 21.04
CA ASP A 146 22.01 -0.43 21.38
C ASP A 146 23.23 -0.20 20.48
N TRP A 147 23.16 0.76 19.56
CA TRP A 147 24.20 1.03 18.55
C TRP A 147 24.57 -0.16 17.66
N SER A 148 23.70 -1.17 17.55
CA SER A 148 23.88 -2.23 16.57
C SER A 148 23.80 -1.68 15.14
N ASN A 149 24.46 -2.37 14.22
CA ASN A 149 24.56 -1.91 12.83
C ASN A 149 23.23 -2.06 12.07
N TYR A 150 23.06 -1.19 11.09
CA TYR A 150 22.19 -1.34 9.92
C TYR A 150 22.99 -1.91 8.74
N THR A 151 22.27 -2.41 7.75
CA THR A 151 22.78 -2.96 6.49
C THR A 151 22.34 -2.08 5.32
N GLN A 152 22.77 -0.82 5.28
CA GLN A 152 22.31 0.19 4.31
C GLN A 152 22.16 -0.27 2.84
N SER A 153 22.98 -1.24 2.38
CA SER A 153 22.86 -1.81 1.03
C SER A 153 21.51 -2.48 0.72
N ASN A 154 20.74 -2.87 1.74
CA ASN A 154 19.40 -3.41 1.56
C ASN A 154 18.31 -2.32 1.62
N ASP A 155 18.63 -1.05 1.86
CA ASP A 155 17.64 0.01 2.06
C ASP A 155 17.21 0.66 0.73
N TYR A 156 15.90 0.87 0.56
CA TYR A 156 15.31 1.45 -0.65
C TYR A 156 15.84 2.85 -0.94
N SER A 157 15.87 3.72 0.07
CA SER A 157 16.28 5.11 -0.09
C SER A 157 17.79 5.32 -0.07
N PHE A 158 18.59 4.29 0.21
CA PHE A 158 20.04 4.40 0.26
C PHE A 158 20.65 4.54 -1.13
N ASN A 159 21.58 5.49 -1.28
CA ASN A 159 22.32 5.71 -2.51
C ASN A 159 23.84 5.55 -2.27
N ALA A 160 24.36 4.35 -2.53
CA ALA A 160 25.78 4.05 -2.35
C ALA A 160 26.71 4.83 -3.30
N SER A 161 26.18 5.37 -4.42
CA SER A 161 26.98 5.99 -5.48
C SER A 161 27.03 7.52 -5.40
N ALA A 162 26.14 8.16 -4.65
CA ALA A 162 26.12 9.61 -4.53
C ALA A 162 27.21 10.10 -3.55
N THR A 163 28.09 10.97 -4.04
CA THR A 163 29.11 11.67 -3.23
C THR A 163 28.75 13.13 -2.94
N SER A 164 27.63 13.60 -3.48
CA SER A 164 27.05 14.94 -3.27
C SER A 164 25.53 14.87 -3.46
N LEU A 165 24.82 15.96 -3.14
CA LEU A 165 23.37 16.04 -3.32
C LEU A 165 22.97 15.82 -4.79
N VAL A 166 22.09 14.85 -5.03
CA VAL A 166 21.51 14.53 -6.34
C VAL A 166 20.00 14.50 -6.26
N ASP A 167 19.31 14.83 -7.36
CA ASP A 167 17.86 14.61 -7.47
C ASP A 167 17.58 13.12 -7.20
N TRP A 168 16.84 12.81 -6.12
CA TRP A 168 16.70 11.45 -5.63
C TRP A 168 15.22 11.10 -5.46
N SER A 169 14.69 10.30 -6.39
CA SER A 169 13.28 9.93 -6.41
C SER A 169 12.92 8.86 -5.38
N LYS A 170 13.90 8.16 -4.81
CA LYS A 170 13.67 7.15 -3.76
C LYS A 170 13.49 7.75 -2.35
N VAL A 171 13.41 9.06 -2.25
CA VAL A 171 12.92 9.80 -1.07
C VAL A 171 11.66 10.53 -1.52
N THR A 172 10.58 10.43 -0.75
CA THR A 172 9.32 11.09 -1.09
C THR A 172 9.13 12.37 -0.29
N ALA A 173 8.50 13.38 -0.89
CA ALA A 173 8.01 14.56 -0.17
C ALA A 173 6.51 14.70 -0.29
N TYR A 174 5.86 15.07 0.81
CA TYR A 174 4.45 15.36 0.90
C TYR A 174 4.26 16.81 1.33
N VAL A 175 3.30 17.50 0.71
CA VAL A 175 2.84 18.83 1.10
C VAL A 175 1.38 18.71 1.51
N SER A 176 1.07 19.05 2.76
CA SER A 176 -0.28 18.90 3.33
C SER A 176 -0.85 17.48 3.16
N GLY A 177 0.02 16.46 3.25
CA GLY A 177 -0.35 15.05 3.10
C GLY A 177 -0.49 14.55 1.66
N THR A 178 -0.37 15.40 0.65
CA THR A 178 -0.36 15.00 -0.77
C THR A 178 1.06 14.80 -1.27
N LEU A 179 1.33 13.69 -1.98
CA LEU A 179 2.63 13.41 -2.56
C LEU A 179 2.99 14.46 -3.61
N SER A 180 4.15 15.11 -3.45
CA SER A 180 4.63 16.16 -4.35
C SER A 180 5.97 15.80 -5.01
N TRP A 181 6.75 14.87 -4.46
CA TRP A 181 8.01 14.41 -5.05
C TRP A 181 8.28 12.95 -4.72
N GLY A 182 8.95 12.27 -5.64
CA GLY A 182 9.52 10.94 -5.44
C GLY A 182 8.49 9.82 -5.57
N THR A 183 8.99 8.61 -5.41
CA THR A 183 8.21 7.38 -5.49
C THR A 183 8.47 6.60 -4.21
N ALA A 184 7.39 6.31 -3.48
CA ALA A 184 7.50 5.41 -2.33
C ALA A 184 7.89 4.01 -2.83
N PRO A 185 8.54 3.19 -2.00
CA PRO A 185 8.76 1.79 -2.35
C PRO A 185 7.42 1.13 -2.69
N SER A 186 7.27 0.72 -3.94
CA SER A 186 6.18 -0.17 -4.32
C SER A 186 6.59 -1.59 -3.96
N SER A 187 5.67 -2.40 -3.44
CA SER A 187 5.75 -3.85 -3.59
C SER A 187 6.01 -4.13 -5.07
N GLY A 188 7.17 -4.70 -5.39
CA GLY A 188 7.87 -4.47 -6.65
C GLY A 188 7.03 -4.53 -7.93
N GLY A 189 7.03 -3.43 -8.69
CA GLY A 189 6.87 -3.40 -10.13
C GLY A 189 8.12 -2.77 -10.75
N THR A 190 8.91 -3.57 -11.47
CA THR A 190 10.08 -3.10 -12.22
C THR A 190 9.66 -2.13 -13.32
N SER A 191 10.37 -1.01 -13.41
CA SER A 191 10.22 0.01 -14.46
C SER A 191 10.34 -0.60 -15.87
N THR A 192 9.33 -0.37 -16.71
CA THR A 192 9.37 -0.64 -18.15
C THR A 192 10.50 0.17 -18.81
N PRO A 193 11.47 -0.45 -19.51
CA PRO A 193 12.39 0.31 -20.35
C PRO A 193 11.63 0.86 -21.57
N THR A 194 11.90 2.11 -21.90
CA THR A 194 11.42 2.83 -23.09
C THR A 194 11.52 1.96 -24.35
N PRO A 195 10.46 1.80 -25.16
CA PRO A 195 10.53 0.98 -26.37
C PRO A 195 11.40 1.64 -27.44
N THR A 196 12.45 0.93 -27.86
CA THR A 196 13.18 1.18 -29.11
C THR A 196 12.26 0.86 -30.30
N PRO A 197 12.13 1.75 -31.31
CA PRO A 197 11.25 1.51 -32.45
C PRO A 197 11.83 0.42 -33.36
N THR A 198 11.03 -0.60 -33.68
CA THR A 198 11.34 -1.65 -34.67
C THR A 198 10.29 -1.61 -35.80
N PRO A 199 10.65 -1.87 -37.08
CA PRO A 199 9.93 -1.43 -38.29
C PRO A 199 8.60 -2.17 -38.59
N PRO A 200 7.78 -1.68 -39.56
CA PRO A 200 6.40 -2.13 -39.72
C PRO A 200 6.28 -3.53 -40.33
N ALA A 201 5.36 -4.33 -39.79
CA ALA A 201 4.89 -5.59 -40.36
C ALA A 201 3.65 -5.35 -41.26
N PRO A 202 3.41 -6.22 -42.27
CA PRO A 202 2.38 -6.00 -43.30
C PRO A 202 0.93 -6.28 -42.84
N THR A 203 0.00 -5.65 -43.56
CA THR A 203 -1.47 -5.55 -43.39
C THR A 203 -2.25 -6.80 -43.90
N PRO A 204 -3.61 -6.90 -43.81
CA PRO A 204 -4.36 -7.80 -42.90
C PRO A 204 -5.36 -8.76 -43.63
N THR A 205 -6.15 -9.56 -42.91
CA THR A 205 -7.49 -10.00 -43.40
C THR A 205 -8.51 -10.25 -42.24
N PRO A 206 -9.80 -9.84 -42.35
CA PRO A 206 -10.83 -9.81 -41.27
C PRO A 206 -12.01 -10.81 -41.52
N PRO A 207 -13.23 -10.73 -40.91
CA PRO A 207 -13.74 -10.24 -39.59
C PRO A 207 -14.49 -11.39 -38.83
N THR A 208 -15.06 -11.25 -37.61
CA THR A 208 -16.49 -10.91 -37.39
C THR A 208 -16.94 -10.85 -35.91
N SER A 209 -17.84 -9.88 -35.67
CA SER A 209 -18.93 -9.72 -34.69
C SER A 209 -18.67 -9.64 -33.16
N THR A 210 -18.82 -8.40 -32.69
CA THR A 210 -19.10 -7.89 -31.34
C THR A 210 -20.49 -8.27 -30.82
N PRO A 211 -20.67 -8.39 -29.48
CA PRO A 211 -21.76 -7.70 -28.79
C PRO A 211 -21.27 -6.71 -27.72
N ALA A 212 -22.13 -5.72 -27.45
CA ALA A 212 -21.91 -4.42 -26.81
C ALA A 212 -21.50 -4.45 -25.31
N PRO A 213 -20.90 -3.35 -24.79
CA PRO A 213 -20.30 -3.29 -23.45
C PRO A 213 -21.30 -2.89 -22.35
N THR A 214 -21.09 -3.33 -21.12
CA THR A 214 -21.80 -2.86 -19.92
C THR A 214 -20.94 -3.08 -18.67
N PRO A 215 -21.01 -2.21 -17.65
CA PRO A 215 -20.45 -0.86 -17.53
C PRO A 215 -19.09 -0.86 -16.81
N THR A 216 -18.22 0.11 -17.10
CA THR A 216 -16.97 0.34 -16.37
C THR A 216 -17.23 1.13 -15.08
N PRO A 217 -16.86 0.62 -13.89
CA PRO A 217 -16.71 1.44 -12.69
C PRO A 217 -15.40 2.23 -12.72
N ALA A 218 -15.43 3.37 -12.04
CA ALA A 218 -14.48 4.46 -12.10
C ALA A 218 -13.00 4.09 -11.92
N THR A 219 -12.18 4.85 -12.64
CA THR A 219 -10.72 4.94 -12.61
C THR A 219 -10.13 5.02 -11.19
N GLY A 220 -9.79 3.87 -10.63
CA GLY A 220 -8.69 3.68 -9.70
C GLY A 220 -7.88 2.49 -10.23
N ALA A 221 -6.56 2.60 -10.33
CA ALA A 221 -5.75 1.45 -10.74
C ALA A 221 -6.02 0.30 -9.75
N LEU A 222 -6.49 -0.84 -10.25
CA LEU A 222 -6.70 -2.05 -9.44
C LEU A 222 -5.37 -2.46 -8.79
N ASN A 223 -5.21 -2.20 -7.50
CA ASN A 223 -3.94 -2.33 -6.77
C ASN A 223 -3.85 -3.62 -5.92
N ASP A 224 -4.82 -4.53 -6.05
CA ASP A 224 -4.86 -5.76 -5.24
C ASP A 224 -3.80 -6.78 -5.62
N ARG A 225 -3.16 -6.62 -6.78
CA ARG A 225 -2.19 -7.58 -7.28
C ARG A 225 -0.89 -7.50 -6.48
N TYR A 226 -0.42 -8.64 -5.97
CA TYR A 226 0.81 -8.71 -5.20
C TYR A 226 2.06 -8.82 -6.10
N TYR A 227 1.99 -9.59 -7.18
CA TYR A 227 3.08 -9.73 -8.15
C TYR A 227 2.87 -8.83 -9.38
N PRO A 228 3.92 -8.48 -10.14
CA PRO A 228 3.75 -7.69 -11.35
C PRO A 228 2.75 -8.31 -12.34
N ALA A 229 1.98 -7.47 -13.04
CA ALA A 229 1.17 -7.94 -14.15
C ALA A 229 2.05 -8.65 -15.19
N GLY A 230 1.58 -9.78 -15.71
CA GLY A 230 2.33 -10.63 -16.64
C GLY A 230 3.23 -11.69 -15.98
N THR A 231 3.37 -11.70 -14.66
CA THR A 231 4.02 -12.81 -13.95
C THR A 231 3.27 -14.12 -14.23
N SER A 232 4.00 -15.18 -14.58
CA SER A 232 3.39 -16.48 -14.85
C SER A 232 2.87 -17.11 -13.55
N ALA A 233 1.79 -17.89 -13.64
CA ALA A 233 1.22 -18.62 -12.51
C ALA A 233 2.27 -19.46 -11.76
N ASP A 234 3.15 -20.15 -12.49
CA ASP A 234 4.21 -20.97 -11.89
C ASP A 234 5.23 -20.13 -11.12
N SER A 235 5.59 -18.95 -11.63
CA SER A 235 6.48 -18.02 -10.93
C SER A 235 5.81 -17.47 -9.67
N MET A 236 4.52 -17.14 -9.73
CA MET A 236 3.76 -16.66 -8.57
C MET A 236 3.68 -17.73 -7.48
N LYS A 237 3.35 -18.98 -7.82
CA LYS A 237 3.36 -20.10 -6.87
C LYS A 237 4.74 -20.31 -6.24
N ALA A 238 5.80 -20.29 -7.05
CA ALA A 238 7.17 -20.45 -6.57
C ALA A 238 7.60 -19.32 -5.62
N MET A 239 7.24 -18.07 -5.93
CA MET A 239 7.54 -16.92 -5.07
C MET A 239 6.67 -16.93 -3.80
N ALA A 240 5.39 -17.28 -3.90
CA ALA A 240 4.47 -17.32 -2.77
C ALA A 240 4.90 -18.36 -1.73
N LYS A 241 5.45 -19.48 -2.19
CA LYS A 241 6.01 -20.54 -1.33
C LYS A 241 7.16 -20.06 -0.45
N ASN A 242 7.88 -19.04 -0.90
CA ASN A 242 9.01 -18.47 -0.18
C ASN A 242 8.63 -17.27 0.71
N MET A 243 7.35 -16.89 0.75
CA MET A 243 6.92 -15.81 1.63
C MET A 243 7.08 -16.21 3.10
N THR A 244 7.66 -15.31 3.90
CA THR A 244 7.74 -15.48 5.35
C THR A 244 6.35 -15.31 5.98
N LYS A 245 6.19 -15.79 7.22
CA LYS A 245 4.94 -15.63 7.97
C LYS A 245 4.58 -14.15 8.17
N SER A 246 5.58 -13.30 8.41
CA SER A 246 5.38 -11.84 8.50
C SER A 246 4.92 -11.23 7.16
N GLN A 247 5.44 -11.70 6.02
CA GLN A 247 5.00 -11.23 4.70
C GLN A 247 3.56 -11.64 4.40
N VAL A 248 3.15 -12.86 4.75
CA VAL A 248 1.75 -13.31 4.61
C VAL A 248 0.81 -12.48 5.49
N LYS A 249 1.18 -12.21 6.76
CA LYS A 249 0.42 -11.32 7.64
C LYS A 249 0.33 -9.90 7.08
N GLY A 250 1.45 -9.37 6.58
CA GLY A 250 1.51 -8.04 5.96
C GLY A 250 0.58 -7.90 4.76
N LEU A 251 0.51 -8.94 3.91
CA LEU A 251 -0.43 -9.01 2.79
C LEU A 251 -1.90 -8.97 3.27
N LEU A 252 -2.24 -9.73 4.30
CA LEU A 252 -3.61 -9.73 4.87
C LEU A 252 -3.94 -8.35 5.46
N ILE A 253 -3.00 -7.75 6.19
CA ILE A 253 -3.15 -6.42 6.79
C ILE A 253 -3.35 -5.35 5.73
N SER A 254 -2.58 -5.36 4.63
CA SER A 254 -2.72 -4.36 3.57
C SER A 254 -4.10 -4.42 2.90
N GLN A 255 -4.60 -5.63 2.67
CA GLN A 255 -5.94 -5.85 2.12
C GLN A 255 -7.05 -5.40 3.08
N VAL A 256 -6.87 -5.60 4.39
CA VAL A 256 -7.78 -5.04 5.39
C VAL A 256 -7.75 -3.52 5.40
N ASP A 257 -6.57 -2.92 5.25
CA ASP A 257 -6.41 -1.46 5.24
C ASP A 257 -7.08 -0.81 4.03
N GLU A 258 -6.90 -1.39 2.85
CA GLU A 258 -7.48 -0.93 1.59
C GLU A 258 -9.01 -0.99 1.63
N HIS A 259 -9.58 -2.01 2.26
CA HIS A 259 -11.03 -2.25 2.28
C HIS A 259 -11.67 -1.99 3.65
N TRP A 260 -11.00 -1.23 4.53
CA TRP A 260 -11.40 -1.10 5.94
C TRP A 260 -12.85 -0.63 6.13
N SER A 261 -13.30 0.38 5.38
CA SER A 261 -14.66 0.91 5.53
C SER A 261 -15.73 -0.16 5.26
N VAL A 262 -15.52 -0.97 4.23
CA VAL A 262 -16.42 -2.06 3.87
C VAL A 262 -16.31 -3.17 4.91
N ILE A 263 -15.10 -3.64 5.24
CA ILE A 263 -14.85 -4.67 6.27
C ILE A 263 -15.48 -4.28 7.61
N GLN A 264 -15.27 -3.05 8.07
CA GLN A 264 -15.85 -2.53 9.30
C GLN A 264 -17.37 -2.57 9.26
N SER A 265 -17.98 -2.06 8.19
CA SER A 265 -19.44 -2.06 8.05
C SER A 265 -20.01 -3.48 7.95
N LYS A 266 -19.29 -4.39 7.29
CA LYS A 266 -19.73 -5.76 6.99
C LYS A 266 -19.40 -6.76 8.08
N PHE A 267 -18.52 -6.44 9.01
CA PHE A 267 -18.15 -7.35 10.09
C PHE A 267 -18.21 -6.72 11.48
N GLY A 268 -18.53 -5.43 11.63
CA GLY A 268 -18.74 -4.84 12.96
C GLY A 268 -17.50 -4.70 13.83
N PHE A 269 -16.30 -4.89 13.30
CA PHE A 269 -15.05 -4.71 14.05
C PHE A 269 -14.92 -3.28 14.58
N LYS A 270 -14.59 -3.13 15.86
CA LYS A 270 -14.41 -1.81 16.50
C LYS A 270 -13.10 -1.14 16.08
N GLN A 271 -12.06 -1.93 15.83
CA GLN A 271 -10.72 -1.46 15.51
C GLN A 271 -10.10 -2.33 14.42
N LYS A 272 -9.26 -1.73 13.57
CA LYS A 272 -8.55 -2.43 12.48
C LYS A 272 -7.75 -3.63 12.99
N VAL A 273 -7.12 -3.50 14.15
CA VAL A 273 -6.30 -4.56 14.77
C VAL A 273 -7.08 -5.85 15.04
N HIS A 274 -8.39 -5.76 15.31
CA HIS A 274 -9.25 -6.94 15.47
C HIS A 274 -9.54 -7.61 14.11
N ALA A 275 -9.69 -6.83 13.04
CA ALA A 275 -9.83 -7.37 11.69
C ALA A 275 -8.53 -7.99 11.19
N TYR A 276 -7.37 -7.39 11.48
CA TYR A 276 -6.06 -7.99 11.20
C TYR A 276 -5.95 -9.35 11.87
N ALA A 277 -6.21 -9.40 13.18
CA ALA A 277 -6.19 -10.63 13.95
C ALA A 277 -7.13 -11.69 13.37
N PHE A 278 -8.36 -11.31 13.02
CA PHE A 278 -9.35 -12.19 12.41
C PHE A 278 -8.84 -12.87 11.14
N PHE A 279 -8.38 -12.09 10.16
CA PHE A 279 -7.92 -12.65 8.88
C PHE A 279 -6.60 -13.41 9.01
N ILE A 280 -5.72 -13.02 9.94
CA ILE A 280 -4.53 -13.82 10.29
C ILE A 280 -4.96 -15.15 10.91
N GLY A 281 -5.92 -15.16 11.83
CA GLY A 281 -6.48 -16.39 12.43
C GLY A 281 -7.10 -17.30 11.38
N GLN A 282 -7.85 -16.73 10.42
CA GLN A 282 -8.40 -17.48 9.29
C GLN A 282 -7.28 -18.09 8.44
N ALA A 283 -6.28 -17.29 8.05
CA ALA A 283 -5.16 -17.79 7.26
C ALA A 283 -4.32 -18.85 8.00
N THR A 284 -4.21 -18.75 9.32
CA THR A 284 -3.60 -19.79 10.14
C THR A 284 -4.38 -21.09 10.07
N ARG A 285 -5.72 -21.03 10.19
CA ARG A 285 -6.57 -22.23 10.12
C ARG A 285 -6.60 -22.86 8.73
N GLU A 286 -6.57 -22.03 7.69
CA GLU A 286 -6.76 -22.46 6.30
C GLU A 286 -5.47 -22.94 5.66
N SER A 287 -4.38 -22.22 5.87
CA SER A 287 -3.13 -22.54 5.19
C SER A 287 -1.92 -22.59 6.09
N THR A 288 -2.09 -22.47 7.42
CA THR A 288 -0.95 -22.39 8.32
C THR A 288 -0.08 -21.16 7.97
N LEU A 289 -0.70 -20.07 7.47
CA LEU A 289 -0.02 -18.89 6.90
C LEU A 289 0.94 -19.25 5.74
N ASP A 290 0.51 -20.14 4.84
CA ASP A 290 1.15 -20.42 3.55
C ASP A 290 0.38 -19.72 2.43
N ALA A 291 1.05 -18.81 1.70
CA ALA A 291 0.44 -18.08 0.60
C ALA A 291 0.43 -18.85 -0.73
N SER A 292 1.04 -20.04 -0.77
CA SER A 292 1.11 -20.90 -1.96
C SER A 292 0.27 -22.17 -1.85
N LEU A 293 -0.40 -22.38 -0.71
CA LEU A 293 -1.21 -23.58 -0.51
C LEU A 293 -2.33 -23.63 -1.56
N GLU A 294 -2.37 -24.73 -2.29
CA GLU A 294 -3.38 -25.06 -3.30
C GLU A 294 -4.04 -26.38 -2.89
N THR A 295 -5.37 -26.39 -2.77
CA THR A 295 -6.10 -27.60 -2.38
C THR A 295 -7.44 -27.71 -3.11
N GLY A 296 -8.04 -28.89 -3.05
CA GLY A 296 -9.38 -29.14 -3.56
C GLY A 296 -9.46 -29.29 -5.07
N VAL A 297 -10.68 -29.49 -5.54
CA VAL A 297 -11.06 -29.63 -6.95
C VAL A 297 -12.42 -28.95 -7.16
N ASP A 298 -12.72 -28.56 -8.39
CA ASP A 298 -13.97 -27.91 -8.78
C ASP A 298 -14.32 -26.72 -7.85
N SER A 299 -15.55 -26.66 -7.32
CA SER A 299 -16.00 -25.56 -6.45
C SER A 299 -15.20 -25.39 -5.15
N ALA A 300 -14.42 -26.41 -4.77
CA ALA A 300 -13.54 -26.42 -3.60
C ALA A 300 -12.06 -26.20 -3.98
N HIS A 301 -11.72 -26.13 -5.26
CA HIS A 301 -10.38 -25.76 -5.70
C HIS A 301 -10.06 -24.34 -5.21
N SER A 302 -9.02 -24.23 -4.41
CA SER A 302 -8.72 -23.03 -3.64
C SER A 302 -7.23 -22.78 -3.54
N TYR A 303 -6.87 -21.50 -3.44
CA TYR A 303 -5.47 -21.07 -3.40
C TYR A 303 -5.25 -19.94 -2.40
N GLY A 304 -4.03 -19.86 -1.87
CA GLY A 304 -3.55 -18.71 -1.12
C GLY A 304 -3.83 -18.79 0.38
N PRO A 305 -3.51 -17.73 1.13
CA PRO A 305 -3.50 -17.79 2.59
C PRO A 305 -4.88 -18.02 3.20
N LEU A 306 -5.94 -17.51 2.56
CA LEU A 306 -7.32 -17.71 3.01
C LEU A 306 -7.99 -18.94 2.40
N GLN A 307 -7.29 -19.71 1.55
CA GLN A 307 -7.88 -20.78 0.72
C GLN A 307 -9.11 -20.26 -0.05
N THR A 308 -8.91 -19.21 -0.84
CA THR A 308 -9.98 -18.61 -1.66
C THR A 308 -10.33 -19.54 -2.82
N ALA A 309 -11.56 -20.07 -2.81
CA ALA A 309 -12.01 -21.00 -3.83
C ALA A 309 -12.42 -20.33 -5.15
N GLU A 310 -12.43 -21.09 -6.26
CA GLU A 310 -12.85 -20.63 -7.61
C GLU A 310 -14.21 -19.92 -7.60
N THR A 311 -15.11 -20.33 -6.72
CA THR A 311 -16.45 -19.75 -6.54
C THR A 311 -16.44 -18.24 -6.23
N ALA A 312 -15.33 -17.70 -5.71
CA ALA A 312 -15.18 -16.26 -5.47
C ALA A 312 -14.99 -15.45 -6.77
N PHE A 313 -14.49 -16.08 -7.83
CA PHE A 313 -14.10 -15.43 -9.06
C PHE A 313 -15.28 -15.29 -10.03
N ALA A 314 -15.29 -14.20 -10.79
CA ALA A 314 -16.22 -14.05 -11.90
C ALA A 314 -15.87 -15.06 -13.01
N ASN A 315 -16.88 -15.53 -13.74
CA ASN A 315 -16.69 -16.34 -14.95
C ASN A 315 -15.90 -17.66 -14.75
N ALA A 316 -15.83 -18.20 -13.53
CA ALA A 316 -15.16 -19.47 -13.25
C ALA A 316 -15.92 -20.69 -13.80
N ASN A 317 -17.19 -20.82 -13.40
CA ASN A 317 -18.08 -21.89 -13.86
C ASN A 317 -19.52 -21.39 -13.81
N PRO A 318 -20.33 -21.54 -14.88
CA PRO A 318 -21.70 -21.04 -14.91
C PRO A 318 -22.64 -21.71 -13.88
N ASN A 319 -22.26 -22.86 -13.32
CA ASN A 319 -23.02 -23.57 -12.30
C ASN A 319 -22.71 -23.11 -10.87
N TYR A 320 -21.66 -22.32 -10.65
CA TYR A 320 -21.35 -21.79 -9.33
C TYR A 320 -22.36 -20.71 -8.94
N MET A 321 -22.73 -20.70 -7.66
CA MET A 321 -23.61 -19.66 -7.11
C MET A 321 -22.95 -18.29 -7.23
N LYS A 322 -23.71 -17.26 -7.62
CA LYS A 322 -23.19 -15.92 -7.82
C LYS A 322 -23.00 -15.19 -6.49
N GLU A 323 -21.83 -14.58 -6.31
CA GLU A 323 -21.51 -13.76 -5.14
C GLU A 323 -21.80 -12.27 -5.37
N ASN A 324 -22.75 -11.71 -4.62
CA ASN A 324 -23.14 -10.30 -4.73
C ASN A 324 -22.45 -9.42 -3.67
N VAL A 325 -21.34 -8.80 -4.05
CA VAL A 325 -20.61 -7.79 -3.26
C VAL A 325 -20.17 -6.68 -4.21
N PRO A 326 -21.03 -5.69 -4.50
CA PRO A 326 -20.71 -4.59 -5.42
C PRO A 326 -19.65 -3.63 -4.87
N GLU A 327 -19.39 -3.65 -3.56
CA GLU A 327 -18.42 -2.76 -2.91
C GLU A 327 -16.97 -3.14 -3.22
N LEU A 328 -16.69 -4.39 -3.60
CA LEU A 328 -15.36 -4.89 -3.94
C LEU A 328 -15.38 -5.47 -5.36
N PHE A 329 -14.30 -5.20 -6.11
CA PHE A 329 -14.15 -5.67 -7.47
C PHE A 329 -14.12 -7.21 -7.52
N GLN A 330 -14.75 -7.80 -8.55
CA GLN A 330 -14.74 -9.25 -8.73
C GLN A 330 -13.86 -9.61 -9.92
N TYR A 331 -12.67 -10.13 -9.67
CA TYR A 331 -11.76 -10.55 -10.73
C TYR A 331 -12.29 -11.77 -11.48
N ASP A 332 -12.03 -11.81 -12.79
CA ASP A 332 -12.27 -12.99 -13.63
C ASP A 332 -11.37 -14.16 -13.22
N PHE A 333 -11.89 -15.36 -13.36
CA PHE A 333 -11.14 -16.59 -13.14
C PHE A 333 -10.13 -16.81 -14.27
N THR A 334 -8.89 -16.44 -13.98
CA THR A 334 -7.73 -16.70 -14.85
C THR A 334 -6.60 -17.23 -13.98
N PRO A 335 -5.64 -18.00 -14.52
CA PRO A 335 -4.48 -18.44 -13.75
C PRO A 335 -3.73 -17.27 -13.09
N GLN A 336 -3.65 -16.12 -13.77
CA GLN A 336 -2.95 -14.96 -13.26
C GLN A 336 -3.67 -14.27 -12.09
N ASN A 337 -5.00 -14.38 -12.03
CA ASN A 337 -5.77 -13.83 -10.92
C ASN A 337 -5.86 -14.84 -9.77
N PHE A 338 -6.02 -16.12 -10.07
CA PHE A 338 -6.16 -17.17 -9.08
C PHE A 338 -4.88 -17.41 -8.28
N TYR A 339 -3.72 -17.43 -8.95
CA TYR A 339 -2.43 -17.73 -8.32
C TYR A 339 -1.68 -16.50 -7.78
N ASP A 340 -2.23 -15.29 -7.95
CA ASP A 340 -1.68 -14.10 -7.29
C ASP A 340 -2.22 -14.05 -5.84
N PRO A 341 -1.36 -14.09 -4.81
CA PRO A 341 -1.81 -14.15 -3.42
C PRO A 341 -2.52 -12.86 -2.98
N GLY A 342 -2.26 -11.72 -3.64
CA GLY A 342 -2.96 -10.46 -3.39
C GLY A 342 -4.41 -10.52 -3.86
N ILE A 343 -4.62 -10.87 -5.13
CA ILE A 343 -5.95 -11.04 -5.71
C ILE A 343 -6.72 -12.17 -5.01
N SER A 344 -6.07 -13.29 -4.71
CA SER A 344 -6.69 -14.36 -3.93
C SER A 344 -7.14 -13.88 -2.55
N THR A 345 -6.33 -13.09 -1.85
CA THR A 345 -6.70 -12.52 -0.53
C THR A 345 -7.86 -11.54 -0.65
N HIS A 346 -7.81 -10.63 -1.62
CA HIS A 346 -8.89 -9.69 -1.95
C HIS A 346 -10.23 -10.42 -2.14
N LEU A 347 -10.23 -11.45 -3.00
CA LEU A 347 -11.43 -12.24 -3.27
C LEU A 347 -11.84 -13.11 -2.09
N GLY A 348 -10.91 -13.53 -1.23
CA GLY A 348 -11.22 -14.21 0.02
C GLY A 348 -12.00 -13.30 0.99
N ILE A 349 -11.57 -12.04 1.12
CA ILE A 349 -12.30 -11.01 1.90
C ILE A 349 -13.66 -10.73 1.26
N ARG A 350 -13.73 -10.58 -0.07
CA ARG A 350 -14.99 -10.39 -0.79
C ARG A 350 -15.95 -11.55 -0.56
N LYS A 351 -15.48 -12.79 -0.63
CA LYS A 351 -16.28 -14.00 -0.35
C LYS A 351 -16.76 -14.03 1.11
N MET A 352 -15.93 -13.64 2.06
CA MET A 352 -16.35 -13.47 3.46
C MET A 352 -17.46 -12.41 3.60
N ILE A 353 -17.39 -11.30 2.87
CA ILE A 353 -18.44 -10.28 2.85
C ILE A 353 -19.74 -10.84 2.27
N HIS A 354 -19.65 -11.65 1.20
CA HIS A 354 -20.80 -12.33 0.61
C HIS A 354 -21.54 -13.17 1.67
N PHE A 355 -20.83 -14.05 2.37
CA PHE A 355 -21.44 -14.88 3.41
C PHE A 355 -21.89 -14.09 4.63
N SER A 356 -21.24 -12.98 4.96
CA SER A 356 -21.73 -12.08 6.02
C SER A 356 -23.03 -11.38 5.66
N ASN A 357 -23.22 -10.97 4.40
CA ASN A 357 -24.49 -10.45 3.93
C ASN A 357 -25.61 -11.50 4.07
N LEU A 358 -25.33 -12.77 3.77
CA LEU A 358 -26.29 -13.87 3.98
C LEU A 358 -26.53 -14.16 5.47
N ALA A 359 -25.48 -14.26 6.27
CA ALA A 359 -25.55 -14.63 7.69
C ALA A 359 -26.39 -13.63 8.49
N ARG A 360 -26.35 -12.35 8.14
CA ARG A 360 -27.14 -11.30 8.80
C ARG A 360 -28.66 -11.46 8.71
N ALA A 361 -29.15 -12.26 7.78
CA ALA A 361 -30.58 -12.57 7.72
C ALA A 361 -31.05 -13.40 8.94
N SER A 362 -30.13 -14.17 9.54
CA SER A 362 -30.47 -15.17 10.57
C SER A 362 -29.67 -15.03 11.87
N TYR A 363 -28.55 -14.29 11.86
CA TYR A 363 -27.61 -14.22 12.97
C TYR A 363 -27.28 -12.78 13.36
N THR A 364 -26.85 -12.60 14.61
CA THR A 364 -26.48 -11.29 15.18
C THR A 364 -25.19 -11.39 15.99
N GLY A 365 -24.57 -10.26 16.33
CA GLY A 365 -23.35 -10.23 17.13
C GLY A 365 -22.20 -11.04 16.50
N LYS A 366 -21.52 -11.85 17.31
CA LYS A 366 -20.43 -12.73 16.84
C LYS A 366 -20.90 -13.80 15.85
N ASP A 367 -22.17 -14.20 15.92
CA ASP A 367 -22.67 -15.32 15.11
C ASP A 367 -22.75 -14.95 13.63
N VAL A 368 -22.82 -13.65 13.29
CA VAL A 368 -22.67 -13.20 11.90
C VAL A 368 -21.34 -13.69 11.33
N LEU A 369 -20.21 -13.38 11.97
CA LEU A 369 -18.89 -13.82 11.51
C LEU A 369 -18.71 -15.33 11.65
N ARG A 370 -19.18 -15.90 12.77
CA ARG A 370 -19.07 -17.33 13.06
C ARG A 370 -19.68 -18.18 11.95
N TYR A 371 -20.88 -17.82 11.46
CA TYR A 371 -21.53 -18.54 10.36
C TYR A 371 -21.14 -18.04 8.97
N SER A 372 -20.56 -16.84 8.85
CA SER A 372 -19.91 -16.41 7.60
C SER A 372 -18.73 -17.30 7.25
N LEU A 373 -17.92 -17.65 8.26
CA LEU A 373 -16.80 -18.59 8.12
C LEU A 373 -17.29 -19.98 7.66
N ILE A 374 -18.41 -20.46 8.19
CA ILE A 374 -19.02 -21.72 7.73
C ILE A 374 -19.49 -21.62 6.28
N GLY A 375 -20.11 -20.50 5.91
CA GLY A 375 -20.44 -20.22 4.51
C GLY A 375 -19.20 -20.22 3.62
N PHE A 376 -18.12 -19.56 4.04
CA PHE A 376 -16.87 -19.51 3.31
C PHE A 376 -16.30 -20.91 3.03
N ASN A 377 -16.29 -21.77 4.04
CA ASN A 377 -15.75 -23.12 3.97
C ASN A 377 -16.65 -24.12 3.22
N THR A 378 -17.97 -24.03 3.40
CA THR A 378 -18.91 -25.08 2.97
C THR A 378 -19.84 -24.65 1.83
N GLY A 379 -19.90 -23.35 1.52
CA GLY A 379 -20.90 -22.75 0.64
C GLY A 379 -22.23 -22.40 1.32
N TRP A 380 -22.43 -22.78 2.59
CA TRP A 380 -23.71 -22.61 3.30
C TRP A 380 -23.51 -22.05 4.70
N ILE A 381 -24.23 -20.99 5.06
CA ILE A 381 -24.17 -20.36 6.41
C ILE A 381 -24.86 -21.18 7.51
N SER A 382 -25.43 -22.33 7.17
CA SER A 382 -26.23 -23.17 8.05
C SER A 382 -26.17 -24.63 7.60
N GLY A 383 -26.52 -25.56 8.49
CA GLY A 383 -26.55 -26.99 8.19
C GLY A 383 -25.29 -27.74 8.63
N SER A 384 -24.22 -27.03 9.00
CA SER A 384 -23.08 -27.65 9.68
C SER A 384 -23.42 -28.01 11.14
N PRO A 385 -22.95 -29.17 11.63
CA PRO A 385 -23.09 -29.52 13.05
C PRO A 385 -22.32 -28.53 13.93
N GLU A 386 -22.84 -28.22 15.10
CA GLU A 386 -22.23 -27.28 16.06
C GLU A 386 -20.78 -27.67 16.43
N GLU A 387 -20.46 -28.96 16.42
CA GLU A 387 -19.09 -29.43 16.60
C GLU A 387 -18.14 -28.93 15.51
N TRP A 388 -18.57 -28.95 14.24
CA TRP A 388 -17.78 -28.39 13.13
C TRP A 388 -17.64 -26.88 13.26
N VAL A 389 -18.70 -26.18 13.68
CA VAL A 389 -18.65 -24.74 13.90
C VAL A 389 -17.61 -24.38 14.97
N LYS A 390 -17.49 -25.20 16.03
CA LYS A 390 -16.43 -25.05 17.03
C LYS A 390 -15.04 -25.35 16.49
N GLN A 391 -14.87 -26.46 15.78
CA GLN A 391 -13.57 -26.89 15.23
C GLN A 391 -13.03 -25.98 14.12
N TYR A 392 -13.90 -25.18 13.50
CA TYR A 392 -13.54 -24.29 12.41
C TYR A 392 -13.65 -22.82 12.81
N SER A 393 -14.86 -22.30 13.04
CA SER A 393 -15.06 -20.86 13.28
C SER A 393 -14.56 -20.41 14.65
N ASP A 394 -14.83 -21.17 15.71
CA ASP A 394 -14.35 -20.80 17.05
C ASP A 394 -12.83 -21.02 17.18
N GLU A 395 -12.28 -22.00 16.46
CA GLU A 395 -10.84 -22.17 16.35
C GLU A 395 -10.17 -20.98 15.66
N ILE A 396 -10.73 -20.48 14.55
CA ILE A 396 -10.24 -19.26 13.88
C ILE A 396 -10.23 -18.08 14.84
N ALA A 397 -11.30 -17.91 15.62
CA ALA A 397 -11.38 -16.83 16.60
C ALA A 397 -10.38 -16.99 17.75
N ALA A 398 -10.11 -18.22 18.21
CA ALA A 398 -9.09 -18.50 19.21
C ALA A 398 -7.68 -18.17 18.68
N LEU A 399 -7.38 -18.60 17.45
CA LEU A 399 -6.11 -18.32 16.77
C LEU A 399 -5.90 -16.80 16.61
N ALA A 400 -6.93 -16.08 16.17
CA ALA A 400 -6.93 -14.61 16.09
C ALA A 400 -6.60 -13.96 17.44
N GLY A 401 -7.28 -14.41 18.50
CA GLY A 401 -7.05 -13.94 19.87
C GLY A 401 -5.60 -14.15 20.33
N TRP A 402 -4.96 -15.26 19.96
CA TRP A 402 -3.56 -15.51 20.28
C TRP A 402 -2.62 -14.46 19.66
N TYR A 403 -2.78 -14.14 18.37
CA TYR A 403 -1.95 -13.12 17.72
C TYR A 403 -2.13 -11.74 18.36
N LEU A 404 -3.37 -11.38 18.67
CA LEU A 404 -3.71 -10.10 19.28
C LEU A 404 -3.12 -9.97 20.70
N ASN A 405 -3.34 -10.98 21.54
CA ASN A 405 -2.99 -10.94 22.96
C ASN A 405 -1.49 -11.07 23.22
N ASN A 406 -0.73 -11.68 22.29
CA ASN A 406 0.70 -11.91 22.44
C ASN A 406 1.56 -10.96 21.58
N GLY A 407 0.96 -10.02 20.85
CA GLY A 407 1.69 -9.03 20.05
C GLY A 407 2.35 -9.58 18.78
N HIS A 408 1.83 -10.67 18.23
CA HIS A 408 2.41 -11.37 17.08
C HIS A 408 1.75 -11.02 15.74
N LEU A 409 1.10 -9.87 15.62
CA LEU A 409 0.41 -9.49 14.37
C LEU A 409 1.37 -9.15 13.21
N TYR A 410 2.60 -8.74 13.50
CA TYR A 410 3.52 -8.16 12.50
C TYR A 410 4.84 -8.94 12.33
N ASP A 411 5.10 -9.94 13.17
CA ASP A 411 6.35 -10.70 13.18
C ASP A 411 6.23 -12.06 12.47
N ASN A 412 7.31 -12.85 12.51
CA ASN A 412 7.32 -14.21 11.97
C ASN A 412 6.80 -15.28 12.95
N VAL A 413 6.43 -14.91 14.18
CA VAL A 413 6.00 -15.84 15.21
C VAL A 413 4.55 -16.25 14.93
N TRP A 414 4.26 -17.54 14.96
CA TRP A 414 2.96 -18.05 14.52
C TRP A 414 2.55 -19.28 15.32
N THR A 415 1.25 -19.59 15.27
CA THR A 415 0.61 -20.73 15.94
C THR A 415 -0.18 -21.55 14.93
N TRP A 416 -0.75 -22.69 15.32
CA TRP A 416 -1.48 -23.58 14.42
C TRP A 416 -2.74 -24.14 15.09
N THR A 417 -3.60 -24.75 14.28
CA THR A 417 -4.79 -25.47 14.73
C THR A 417 -4.44 -26.46 15.84
N ASN A 418 -5.17 -26.42 16.96
CA ASN A 418 -4.92 -27.24 18.16
C ASN A 418 -3.59 -26.99 18.89
N ASP A 419 -2.85 -25.91 18.61
CA ASP A 419 -1.67 -25.56 19.40
C ASP A 419 -2.07 -25.33 20.88
N PRO A 420 -1.45 -26.02 21.85
CA PRO A 420 -1.79 -25.89 23.28
C PRO A 420 -1.52 -24.49 23.85
N LYS A 421 -0.77 -23.62 23.14
CA LYS A 421 -0.53 -22.23 23.56
C LYS A 421 -1.74 -21.31 23.35
N VAL A 422 -2.73 -21.74 22.58
CA VAL A 422 -3.89 -20.93 22.21
C VAL A 422 -5.02 -21.14 23.22
N ASP A 423 -5.50 -20.04 23.83
CA ASP A 423 -6.66 -20.06 24.72
C ASP A 423 -7.96 -20.17 23.91
N ARG A 424 -8.72 -21.24 24.17
CA ARG A 424 -9.99 -21.57 23.51
C ARG A 424 -11.20 -21.43 24.44
N SER A 425 -11.01 -20.94 25.66
CA SER A 425 -12.07 -20.85 26.67
C SER A 425 -13.17 -19.86 26.30
N ASN A 426 -12.79 -18.71 25.73
CA ASN A 426 -13.73 -17.70 25.22
C ASN A 426 -13.19 -17.05 23.92
N PRO A 427 -13.25 -17.76 22.79
CA PRO A 427 -12.47 -17.44 21.59
C PRO A 427 -12.91 -16.15 20.89
N TRP A 428 -14.11 -15.63 21.19
CA TRP A 428 -14.66 -14.40 20.60
C TRP A 428 -14.60 -13.19 21.55
N SER A 429 -13.92 -13.30 22.70
CA SER A 429 -13.88 -12.24 23.72
C SER A 429 -13.24 -10.93 23.23
N TRP A 430 -12.39 -10.99 22.22
CA TRP A 430 -11.69 -9.84 21.64
C TRP A 430 -12.49 -9.08 20.57
N TYR A 431 -13.58 -9.66 20.06
CA TYR A 431 -14.33 -9.14 18.90
C TYR A 431 -15.27 -7.98 19.26
#